data_AF-A0A923HUF4-F1
#
_entry.id   AF-A0A923HUF4-F1
#
_cell.length_a   1.000
_cell.length_b   1.000
_cell.length_c   1.000
_cell.angle_alpha   90.00
_cell.angle_beta   90.00
_cell.angle_gamma   90.00
#
_symmetry.space_group_name_H-M   'P 1'
#
loop_
_entity.id
_entity.type
_entity.pdbx_description
1 polymer ?
#
loop_
_entity_poly.entity_id
_entity_poly.type
_entity_poly.pdbx_seq_one_letter_code
_entity_poly.pdbx_strand_id
1 'polypeptide(L)'
;MIEKCEAKTTGAIKTGKIDLNDVVAEFNQTVMRLPKVSALTPKRQSQIKARISEHGRKAVSVCFLKTDKSDFLCWLNERGWMASFDWILKPENFVRIIEGIFDNKVSIPKNLQGAMNNLTNQMSCNKGGDIFGL
;
A
#
# COMPACT_ATOMS: atom_id res chain seq x y z
N MET A 1 -10.71 41.90 15.73
CA MET A 1 -10.34 41.18 14.50
C MET A 1 -9.81 39.81 14.89
N ILE A 2 -10.64 38.76 14.91
CA ILE A 2 -10.19 37.36 14.78
C ILE A 2 -11.28 36.63 13.98
N GLU A 3 -10.81 35.86 13.01
CA GLU A 3 -11.49 35.44 11.80
C GLU A 3 -12.62 34.42 11.96
N LYS A 4 -13.48 34.49 10.96
CA LYS A 4 -14.60 33.63 10.64
C LYS A 4 -14.06 32.34 9.98
N CYS A 5 -13.99 31.23 10.71
CA CYS A 5 -13.78 29.92 10.08
C CYS A 5 -15.14 29.22 9.89
N GLU A 6 -15.79 29.51 8.76
CA GLU A 6 -16.89 28.68 8.25
C GLU A 6 -16.30 27.36 7.73
N ALA A 7 -16.41 26.30 8.52
CA ALA A 7 -16.20 24.94 8.04
C ALA A 7 -17.35 24.58 7.07
N LYS A 8 -17.18 24.88 5.78
CA LYS A 8 -17.97 24.26 4.71
C LYS A 8 -17.32 22.95 4.31
N THR A 9 -17.87 21.84 4.77
CA THR A 9 -17.84 20.59 4.01
C THR A 9 -19.14 19.83 4.24
N THR A 10 -20.19 20.30 3.57
CA THR A 10 -21.34 19.47 3.23
C THR A 10 -20.91 18.55 2.10
N GLY A 11 -20.77 17.26 2.37
CA GLY A 11 -20.56 16.21 1.36
C GLY A 11 -21.54 15.08 1.60
N ALA A 12 -22.77 15.25 1.13
CA ALA A 12 -23.84 14.26 1.22
C ALA A 12 -23.39 12.90 0.64
N ILE A 13 -23.48 11.85 1.43
CA ILE A 13 -23.23 10.46 1.00
C ILE A 13 -24.34 10.09 0.01
N LYS A 14 -24.01 10.05 -1.28
CA LYS A 14 -24.88 9.49 -2.33
C LYS A 14 -24.45 8.06 -2.60
N THR A 15 -25.05 7.11 -1.89
CA THR A 15 -24.99 5.69 -2.23
C THR A 15 -25.53 5.48 -3.65
N GLY A 16 -24.65 5.11 -4.59
CA GLY A 16 -25.04 4.58 -5.91
C GLY A 16 -24.19 5.03 -7.10
N LYS A 17 -23.37 6.08 -6.97
CA LYS A 17 -22.48 6.52 -8.05
C LYS A 17 -21.09 6.76 -7.47
N ILE A 18 -20.11 5.97 -7.91
CA ILE A 18 -18.73 6.15 -7.46
C ILE A 18 -18.19 7.39 -8.17
N ASP A 19 -17.96 8.45 -7.40
CA ASP A 19 -17.31 9.64 -7.90
C ASP A 19 -15.83 9.35 -8.12
N LEU A 20 -15.40 9.31 -9.39
CA LEU A 20 -14.01 9.03 -9.77
C LEU A 20 -13.06 10.12 -9.25
N ASN A 21 -13.58 11.34 -9.08
CA ASN A 21 -12.85 12.44 -8.46
C ASN A 21 -12.50 12.13 -7.01
N ASP A 22 -13.39 11.48 -6.26
CA ASP A 22 -13.13 11.12 -4.86
C ASP A 22 -12.02 10.07 -4.76
N VAL A 23 -11.95 9.13 -5.72
CA VAL A 23 -10.87 8.14 -5.78
C VAL A 23 -9.53 8.82 -6.01
N VAL A 24 -9.48 9.82 -6.88
CA VAL A 24 -8.26 10.58 -7.14
C VAL A 24 -7.90 11.51 -5.99
N ALA A 25 -8.89 12.13 -5.35
CA ALA A 25 -8.68 12.90 -4.14
C ALA A 25 -8.08 12.03 -3.03
N GLU A 26 -8.62 10.82 -2.82
CA GLU A 26 -8.07 9.85 -1.87
C GLU A 26 -6.65 9.44 -2.23
N PHE A 27 -6.35 9.19 -3.51
CA PHE A 27 -4.98 8.90 -3.95
C PHE A 27 -4.03 10.03 -3.57
N ASN A 28 -4.40 11.28 -3.88
CA ASN A 28 -3.59 12.46 -3.60
C ASN A 28 -3.43 12.76 -2.09
N GLN A 29 -4.38 12.32 -1.27
CA GLN A 29 -4.33 12.44 0.18
C GLN A 29 -3.51 11.32 0.83
N THR A 30 -3.62 10.10 0.31
CA THR A 30 -3.01 8.90 0.89
C THR A 30 -1.56 8.76 0.47
N VAL A 31 -1.28 8.97 -0.82
CA VAL A 31 0.05 8.78 -1.39
C VAL A 31 0.77 10.12 -1.45
N MET A 32 1.45 10.46 -0.36
CA MET A 32 2.12 11.75 -0.23
C MET A 32 3.46 11.78 -0.97
N ARG A 33 4.06 10.60 -1.16
CA ARG A 33 5.41 10.44 -1.73
C ARG A 33 5.45 10.43 -3.26
N LEU A 34 4.30 10.32 -3.94
CA LEU A 34 4.19 10.35 -5.40
C LEU A 34 3.61 11.67 -5.92
N PRO A 35 3.82 12.01 -7.21
CA PRO A 35 3.25 13.18 -7.85
C PRO A 35 1.73 13.12 -7.80
N LYS A 36 1.13 14.24 -7.42
CA LYS A 36 -0.32 14.37 -7.35
C LYS A 36 -0.93 14.30 -8.74
N VAL A 37 -2.04 13.60 -8.85
CA VAL A 37 -2.84 13.50 -10.06
C VAL A 37 -3.73 14.74 -10.16
N SER A 38 -3.47 15.59 -11.17
CA SER A 38 -4.27 16.79 -11.45
C SER A 38 -5.36 16.56 -12.51
N ALA A 39 -5.09 15.69 -13.49
CA ALA A 39 -5.95 15.48 -14.64
C ALA A 39 -6.54 14.06 -14.70
N LEU A 40 -7.88 13.99 -14.80
CA LEU A 40 -8.65 12.77 -14.92
C LEU A 40 -8.94 12.45 -16.39
N THR A 41 -7.96 11.92 -17.11
CA THR A 41 -8.11 11.52 -18.51
C THR A 41 -9.13 10.38 -18.67
N PRO A 42 -9.80 10.23 -19.82
CA PRO A 42 -10.77 9.15 -20.05
C PRO A 42 -10.17 7.75 -19.85
N LYS A 43 -8.87 7.60 -20.15
CA LYS A 43 -8.11 6.36 -19.89
C LYS A 43 -8.03 6.06 -18.40
N ARG A 44 -7.65 7.05 -17.57
CA ARG A 44 -7.60 6.90 -16.10
C ARG A 44 -8.96 6.58 -15.52
N GLN A 45 -10.01 7.26 -16.00
CA GLN A 45 -11.38 6.98 -15.59
C GLN A 45 -11.78 5.53 -15.85
N SER A 46 -11.47 5.02 -17.06
CA SER A 46 -11.74 3.63 -17.43
C SER A 46 -10.99 2.64 -16.53
N GLN A 47 -9.69 2.88 -16.29
CA GLN A 47 -8.88 2.03 -15.42
C GLN A 47 -9.39 2.00 -13.98
N ILE A 48 -9.75 3.15 -13.40
CA ILE A 48 -10.32 3.23 -12.05
C ILE A 48 -11.63 2.45 -11.99
N LYS A 49 -12.54 2.66 -12.94
CA LYS A 49 -13.81 1.93 -13.02
C LYS A 49 -13.60 0.42 -13.09
N ALA A 50 -12.68 -0.03 -13.94
CA ALA A 50 -12.34 -1.44 -14.08
C ALA A 50 -11.87 -2.05 -12.74
N ARG A 51 -10.92 -1.40 -12.05
CA ARG A 51 -10.42 -1.92 -10.75
C ARG A 51 -11.47 -1.95 -9.66
N ILE A 52 -12.35 -0.96 -9.63
CA ILE A 52 -13.45 -0.94 -8.66
C ILE A 52 -14.48 -2.02 -8.99
N SER A 53 -14.74 -2.30 -10.27
CA SER A 53 -15.63 -3.39 -10.69
C SER A 53 -15.04 -4.77 -10.40
N GLU A 54 -13.73 -4.95 -10.57
CA GLU A 54 -13.05 -6.25 -10.41
C GLU A 54 -12.78 -6.60 -8.94
N HIS A 55 -12.26 -5.64 -8.16
CA HIS A 55 -11.78 -5.90 -6.79
C HIS A 55 -12.57 -5.14 -5.71
N GLY A 56 -13.46 -4.23 -6.10
CA GLY A 56 -14.22 -3.40 -5.19
C GLY A 56 -13.48 -2.13 -4.75
N ARG A 57 -14.25 -1.19 -4.18
CA ARG A 57 -13.75 0.13 -3.75
C ARG A 57 -12.70 0.06 -2.64
N LYS A 58 -12.87 -0.88 -1.71
CA LYS A 58 -11.96 -1.09 -0.56
C LYS A 58 -10.57 -1.54 -1.02
N ALA A 59 -10.50 -2.40 -2.03
CA ALA A 59 -9.24 -2.88 -2.58
C ALA A 59 -8.41 -1.75 -3.19
N VAL A 60 -9.06 -0.78 -3.85
CA VAL A 60 -8.40 0.42 -4.38
C VAL A 60 -7.77 1.27 -3.26
N SER A 61 -8.48 1.49 -2.16
CA SER A 61 -7.94 2.18 -0.98
C SER A 61 -6.73 1.46 -0.38
N VAL A 62 -6.81 0.12 -0.25
CA VAL A 62 -5.68 -0.70 0.24
C VAL A 62 -4.48 -0.60 -0.70
N CYS A 63 -4.71 -0.62 -2.01
CA CYS A 63 -3.65 -0.47 -3.02
C CYS A 63 -2.90 0.86 -2.85
N PHE A 64 -3.62 1.97 -2.63
CA PHE A 64 -3.00 3.28 -2.40
C PHE A 64 -2.18 3.31 -1.10
N LEU A 65 -2.72 2.75 -0.01
CA LEU A 65 -2.00 2.66 1.26
C LEU A 65 -0.71 1.84 1.15
N LYS A 66 -0.75 0.70 0.45
CA LYS A 66 0.44 -0.12 0.22
C LYS A 66 1.46 0.57 -0.70
N THR A 67 0.96 1.33 -1.68
CA THR A 67 1.83 2.13 -2.56
C THR A 67 2.67 3.13 -1.76
N ASP A 68 2.05 3.90 -0.86
CA ASP A 68 2.74 4.90 -0.05
C ASP A 68 3.77 4.28 0.92
N LYS A 69 3.44 3.10 1.46
CA LYS A 69 4.33 2.33 2.35
C LYS A 69 5.51 1.69 1.63
N SER A 70 5.44 1.50 0.31
CA SER A 70 6.50 0.84 -0.45
C SER A 70 7.58 1.83 -0.85
N ASP A 71 8.79 1.56 -0.39
CA ASP A 71 10.00 2.32 -0.72
C ASP A 71 10.36 2.15 -2.19
N PHE A 72 10.20 0.94 -2.73
CA PHE A 72 10.46 0.64 -4.13
C PHE A 72 9.58 1.46 -5.09
N LEU A 73 8.30 1.65 -4.75
CA LEU A 73 7.35 2.40 -5.58
C LEU A 73 7.57 3.91 -5.47
N CYS A 74 8.05 4.38 -4.31
CA CYS A 74 8.17 5.79 -3.93
C CYS A 74 9.63 6.31 -3.92
N TRP A 75 10.39 6.08 -4.99
CA TRP A 75 11.72 6.66 -5.23
C TRP A 75 12.90 6.14 -4.39
N LEU A 76 12.71 5.22 -3.45
CA LEU A 76 13.81 4.68 -2.63
C LEU A 76 14.46 3.46 -3.29
N ASN A 77 14.77 3.57 -4.57
CA ASN A 77 15.60 2.61 -5.28
C ASN A 77 16.81 3.32 -5.89
N GLU A 78 17.92 2.61 -6.02
CA GLU A 78 19.19 3.14 -6.55
C GLU A 78 19.09 3.64 -8.00
N ARG A 79 17.98 3.34 -8.68
CA ARG A 79 17.75 3.64 -10.10
C ARG A 79 16.89 4.88 -10.33
N GLY A 80 16.42 5.53 -9.26
CA GLY A 80 15.54 6.70 -9.34
C GLY A 80 14.19 6.43 -10.04
N TRP A 81 13.78 5.16 -10.12
CA TRP A 81 12.51 4.80 -10.72
C TRP A 81 11.36 5.04 -9.73
N MET A 82 10.23 5.52 -10.25
CA MET A 82 9.01 5.71 -9.48
C MET A 82 7.80 5.17 -10.22
N ALA A 83 6.84 4.65 -9.46
CA ALA A 83 5.57 4.25 -10.02
C ALA A 83 4.72 5.49 -10.37
N SER A 84 4.22 5.54 -11.60
CA SER A 84 3.18 6.51 -11.98
C SER A 84 1.80 5.99 -11.60
N PHE A 85 0.84 6.90 -11.45
CA PHE A 85 -0.56 6.53 -11.18
C PHE A 85 -1.11 5.51 -12.19
N ASP A 86 -0.83 5.72 -13.48
CA ASP A 86 -1.27 4.83 -14.56
C ASP A 86 -0.62 3.44 -14.47
N TRP A 87 0.60 3.35 -13.94
CA TRP A 87 1.31 2.08 -13.74
C TRP A 87 0.70 1.26 -12.60
N ILE A 88 0.33 1.93 -11.50
CA ILE A 88 -0.32 1.31 -10.33
C ILE A 88 -1.69 0.71 -10.71
N LEU A 89 -2.45 1.40 -11.57
CA LEU A 89 -3.77 0.95 -12.01
C LEU A 89 -3.75 -0.16 -13.08
N LYS A 90 -2.58 -0.59 -13.56
CA LYS A 90 -2.50 -1.76 -14.46
C LYS A 90 -2.98 -3.01 -13.72
N PRO A 91 -3.69 -3.93 -14.38
CA PRO A 91 -4.31 -5.07 -13.70
C PRO A 91 -3.26 -5.94 -13.01
N GLU A 92 -2.19 -6.26 -13.74
CA GLU A 92 -1.06 -7.04 -13.27
C GLU A 92 -0.40 -6.42 -12.02
N ASN A 93 -0.17 -5.10 -12.03
CA ASN A 93 0.51 -4.43 -10.93
C ASN A 93 -0.40 -4.23 -9.73
N PHE A 94 -1.67 -3.93 -9.97
CA PHE A 94 -2.66 -3.67 -8.93
C PHE A 94 -2.78 -4.87 -7.98
N VAL A 95 -2.90 -6.07 -8.55
CA VAL A 95 -2.96 -7.32 -7.77
C VAL A 95 -1.67 -7.51 -6.98
N ARG A 96 -0.50 -7.38 -7.63
CA ARG A 96 0.81 -7.54 -6.97
C ARG A 96 1.03 -6.56 -5.82
N ILE A 97 0.52 -5.34 -5.93
CA ILE A 97 0.58 -4.34 -4.86
C ILE A 97 -0.30 -4.78 -3.70
N ILE A 98 -1.56 -5.18 -3.97
CA ILE A 98 -2.47 -5.66 -2.92
C ILE A 98 -1.91 -6.90 -2.21
N GLU A 99 -1.34 -7.83 -2.96
CA GLU A 99 -0.68 -9.03 -2.42
C GLU A 99 0.59 -8.71 -1.61
N GLY A 100 1.13 -7.49 -1.73
CA GLY A 100 2.29 -7.04 -0.96
C GLY A 100 3.63 -7.53 -1.53
N ILE A 101 3.69 -7.85 -2.82
CA ILE A 101 4.95 -8.25 -3.47
C ILE A 101 6.00 -7.14 -3.38
N PHE A 102 5.55 -5.88 -3.37
CA PHE A 102 6.38 -4.68 -3.26
C PHE A 102 6.43 -4.11 -1.85
N ASP A 103 5.87 -4.79 -0.85
CA ASP A 103 5.98 -4.34 0.54
C ASP A 103 7.46 -4.39 0.97
N ASN A 104 7.87 -3.43 1.80
CA ASN A 104 9.27 -3.33 2.24
C ASN A 104 9.66 -4.59 3.01
N LYS A 105 10.52 -5.40 2.40
CA LYS A 105 11.08 -6.57 3.05
C LYS A 105 12.15 -6.10 4.01
N VAL A 106 12.03 -6.48 5.28
CA VAL A 106 13.12 -6.33 6.25
C VAL A 106 14.25 -7.25 5.79
N SER A 107 15.23 -6.72 5.06
CA SER A 107 16.46 -7.43 4.82
C SER A 107 17.29 -7.35 6.08
N ILE A 108 17.42 -8.49 6.77
CA ILE A 108 18.38 -8.59 7.87
C ILE A 108 19.76 -8.39 7.21
N PRO A 109 20.55 -7.40 7.67
CA PRO A 109 21.86 -7.22 7.09
C PRO A 109 22.67 -8.50 7.33
N LYS A 110 23.39 -8.97 6.30
CA LYS A 110 23.99 -10.32 6.28
C LYS A 110 24.88 -10.61 7.50
N ASN A 111 25.47 -9.58 8.08
CA ASN A 111 26.29 -9.65 9.28
C ASN A 111 25.51 -9.95 10.57
N LEU A 112 24.19 -9.79 10.60
CA LEU A 112 23.33 -10.07 11.75
C LEU A 112 22.57 -11.41 11.65
N GLN A 113 22.58 -12.03 10.47
CA GLN A 113 21.93 -13.33 10.22
C GLN A 113 22.53 -14.45 11.10
N GLY A 114 23.83 -14.40 11.38
CA GLY A 114 24.51 -15.36 12.24
C GLY A 114 24.03 -15.32 13.70
N ALA A 115 23.69 -14.13 14.20
CA ALA A 115 23.21 -13.95 15.58
C ALA A 115 21.80 -14.55 15.79
N MET A 116 20.90 -14.41 14.80
CA MET A 116 19.56 -15.00 14.88
C MET A 116 19.57 -16.53 14.72
N ASN A 117 20.43 -17.08 13.86
CA ASN A 117 20.54 -18.54 13.69
C ASN A 117 20.96 -19.25 14.98
N ASN A 118 21.78 -18.58 15.83
CA ASN A 118 22.19 -19.12 17.12
C ASN A 118 21.04 -19.11 18.15
N LEU A 119 20.23 -18.04 18.20
CA LEU A 119 19.07 -17.95 19.10
C LEU A 119 17.99 -18.98 18.78
N THR A 120 17.70 -19.22 17.50
CA THR A 120 16.73 -20.24 17.06
C THR A 120 17.19 -21.66 17.46
N ASN A 121 18.48 -21.95 17.37
CA ASN A 121 19.04 -23.23 17.83
C ASN A 121 19.01 -23.39 19.36
N GLN A 122 19.02 -22.30 20.14
CA GLN A 122 18.86 -22.35 21.59
C GLN A 122 17.41 -22.59 22.05
N MET A 123 16.40 -22.30 21.23
CA MET A 123 15.01 -22.62 21.55
C MET A 123 14.59 -24.03 21.13
N SER A 124 15.36 -24.69 20.26
CA SER A 124 15.11 -26.08 19.83
C SER A 124 15.64 -27.13 20.81
N CYS A 125 16.62 -26.80 21.67
CA CYS A 125 17.23 -27.76 22.59
C CYS A 125 16.48 -27.99 23.92
N ASN A 126 15.27 -27.43 24.12
CA ASN A 126 14.48 -27.63 25.35
C ASN A 126 13.20 -28.47 25.17
N LYS A 127 13.14 -29.34 24.16
CA LYS A 127 12.13 -30.41 24.06
C LYS A 127 12.78 -31.78 23.90
N GLY A 128 13.48 -32.21 24.94
CA GLY A 128 14.05 -33.55 25.05
C GLY A 128 14.17 -34.03 26.50
N GLY A 129 13.21 -33.63 27.35
CA GLY A 129 13.09 -34.14 28.71
C GLY A 129 11.99 -35.18 28.80
N ASP A 130 12.22 -36.36 28.22
CA ASP A 130 11.33 -37.52 28.42
C ASP A 130 11.64 -38.15 29.78
N ILE A 131 10.86 -37.71 30.78
CA ILE A 131 10.68 -38.31 32.10
C ILE A 131 9.58 -39.37 31.98
N PHE A 132 9.94 -40.62 31.67
CA PHE A 132 9.19 -41.84 31.99
C PHE A 132 10.22 -42.98 31.82
N GLY A 133 10.74 -43.65 32.85
CA GLY A 133 10.13 -43.95 34.15
C GLY A 133 9.36 -45.27 34.08
N LEU A 134 10.04 -46.37 33.70
CA LEU A 134 9.91 -47.75 34.20
C LEU A 134 10.79 -48.70 33.38
#